data_AF-A0A356KXC9-F1
#
_entry.id   AF-A0A356KXC9-F1
#
_cell.length_a   1.000
_cell.length_b   1.000
_cell.length_c   1.000
_cell.angle_alpha   90.00
_cell.angle_beta   90.00
_cell.angle_gamma   90.00
#
_symmetry.space_group_name_H-M   'P 1'
#
loop_
_entity.id
_entity.type
_entity.pdbx_description
1 polymer ?
#
loop_
_entity_poly.entity_id
_entity_poly.type
_entity_poly.pdbx_seq_one_letter_code
_entity_poly.pdbx_strand_id
1 'polypeptide(L)'
;LAGYREADAALGGLGERLDDMARGVRDAVNGVLATGYPASGPTANATSRPVAVLGASLGPQLDGPVSATSFNVTLTNLSTGAETTTTISFNPESQSLSDLSGQLDGVGNLNASLSTDGRLQLQADSGFGFDFAPRGGPEDPGGVLGALGFNAIFAGQGAADLSVSSAVRQDSRLLALGQAPGAGDGRNAGKIADLAQQGLAGLGGRNPGEAFSSILSEVGDRAAGANARLESSSTLEASLEERRSEVSGVSLEEEVVDMLRFQRSFEVAARYLRVVDEMSRELTGLVR
;
A
#
# COMPACT_ATOMS: atom_id res chain seq x y z
N LEU A 1 2.25 24.36 7.91
CA LEU A 1 3.23 23.31 8.26
C LEU A 1 2.67 22.28 9.26
N ALA A 2 1.89 22.67 10.28
CA ALA A 2 1.25 21.72 11.21
C ALA A 2 0.14 20.86 10.55
N GLY A 3 -0.79 21.46 9.80
CA GLY A 3 -1.87 20.71 9.14
C GLY A 3 -1.42 19.72 8.05
N TYR A 4 -0.28 19.96 7.40
CA TYR A 4 0.30 19.00 6.45
C TYR A 4 0.87 17.76 7.16
N ARG A 5 1.45 17.91 8.35
CA ARG A 5 1.94 16.78 9.16
C ARG A 5 0.81 15.98 9.78
N GLU A 6 -0.31 16.62 10.10
CA GLU A 6 -1.52 15.93 10.59
C GLU A 6 -2.26 15.19 9.49
N ALA A 7 -2.30 15.71 8.25
CA ALA A 7 -2.85 14.97 7.10
C ALA A 7 -2.02 13.72 6.77
N ASP A 8 -0.69 13.83 6.83
CA ASP A 8 0.24 12.70 6.62
C ASP A 8 0.11 11.66 7.75
N ALA A 9 -0.06 12.11 9.00
CA ALA A 9 -0.36 11.23 10.13
C ALA A 9 -1.77 10.59 10.04
N ALA A 10 -2.75 11.31 9.47
CA ALA A 10 -4.11 10.83 9.24
C ALA A 10 -4.23 9.86 8.05
N LEU A 11 -3.27 9.86 7.11
CA LEU A 11 -3.14 8.87 6.04
C LEU A 11 -2.13 7.76 6.37
N GLY A 12 -1.34 7.95 7.43
CA GLY A 12 -0.36 6.98 7.93
C GLY A 12 -0.95 5.59 8.09
N GLY A 13 -0.24 4.60 7.57
CA GLY A 13 -0.63 3.18 7.59
C GLY A 13 -1.65 2.75 6.53
N LEU A 14 -2.41 3.66 5.89
CA LEU A 14 -3.35 3.25 4.83
C LEU A 14 -2.60 2.72 3.60
N GLY A 15 -1.49 3.37 3.23
CA GLY A 15 -0.60 2.91 2.16
C GLY A 15 -0.07 1.51 2.44
N GLU A 16 0.43 1.26 3.66
CA GLU A 16 0.91 -0.06 4.08
C GLU A 16 -0.20 -1.12 4.00
N ARG A 17 -1.42 -0.80 4.44
CA ARG A 17 -2.57 -1.72 4.32
C ARG A 17 -2.94 -2.04 2.87
N LEU A 18 -2.86 -1.05 1.98
CA LEU A 18 -3.08 -1.25 0.55
C LEU A 18 -1.96 -2.12 -0.04
N ASP A 19 -0.71 -1.88 0.34
CA ASP A 19 0.44 -2.69 -0.07
C ASP A 19 0.33 -4.13 0.44
N ASP A 20 -0.10 -4.34 1.68
CA ASP A 20 -0.40 -5.66 2.25
C ASP A 20 -1.51 -6.36 1.46
N MET A 21 -2.58 -5.63 1.12
CA MET A 21 -3.66 -6.16 0.30
C MET A 21 -3.16 -6.59 -1.09
N ALA A 22 -2.41 -5.72 -1.76
CA ALA A 22 -1.85 -5.98 -3.07
C ALA A 22 -0.90 -7.18 -3.06
N ARG A 23 0.02 -7.24 -2.07
CA ARG A 23 0.93 -8.38 -1.88
C ARG A 23 0.19 -9.67 -1.59
N GLY A 24 -0.78 -9.65 -0.67
CA GLY A 24 -1.56 -10.83 -0.32
C GLY A 24 -2.32 -11.43 -1.52
N VAL A 25 -2.94 -10.57 -2.34
CA VAL A 25 -3.61 -11.03 -3.58
C VAL A 25 -2.60 -11.51 -4.62
N ARG A 26 -1.52 -10.76 -4.84
CA ARG A 26 -0.43 -11.12 -5.76
C ARG A 26 0.12 -12.49 -5.43
N ASP A 27 0.49 -12.72 -4.17
CA ASP A 27 1.16 -13.93 -3.70
C ASP A 27 0.23 -15.13 -3.77
N ALA A 28 -1.06 -14.96 -3.43
CA ALA A 28 -2.04 -16.03 -3.53
C ALA A 28 -2.27 -16.45 -4.99
N VAL A 29 -2.46 -15.49 -5.91
CA VAL A 29 -2.69 -15.80 -7.33
C VAL A 29 -1.44 -16.37 -7.99
N ASN A 30 -0.28 -15.75 -7.75
CA ASN A 30 0.99 -16.25 -8.28
C ASN A 30 1.32 -17.64 -7.71
N GLY A 31 1.02 -17.91 -6.44
CA GLY A 31 1.21 -19.23 -5.82
C GLY A 31 0.41 -20.33 -6.53
N VAL A 32 -0.85 -20.06 -6.89
CA VAL A 32 -1.68 -21.03 -7.65
C VAL A 32 -1.11 -21.28 -9.04
N LEU A 33 -0.63 -20.24 -9.73
CA LEU A 33 -0.08 -20.37 -11.08
C LEU A 33 1.35 -20.94 -11.11
N ALA A 34 2.09 -20.79 -10.01
CA ALA A 34 3.46 -21.27 -9.91
C ALA A 34 3.57 -22.78 -10.23
N THR A 35 2.61 -23.56 -9.74
CA THR A 35 2.51 -25.02 -9.98
C THR A 35 1.54 -25.37 -11.11
N GLY A 36 1.31 -24.45 -12.04
CA GLY A 36 0.46 -24.67 -13.19
C GLY A 36 1.20 -25.19 -14.43
N TYR A 37 0.40 -25.69 -15.36
CA TYR A 37 0.81 -26.03 -16.72
C TYR A 37 0.32 -24.96 -17.71
N PRO A 38 1.23 -24.25 -18.40
CA PRO A 38 0.83 -23.21 -19.36
C PRO A 38 0.32 -23.80 -20.68
N ALA A 39 -0.62 -23.10 -21.30
CA ALA A 39 -1.19 -23.49 -22.58
C ALA A 39 -0.17 -23.47 -23.73
N SER A 40 0.95 -22.76 -23.57
CA SER A 40 2.10 -22.78 -24.48
C SER A 40 2.85 -24.11 -24.48
N GLY A 41 2.57 -25.01 -23.53
CA GLY A 41 3.34 -26.22 -23.29
C GLY A 41 4.49 -25.98 -22.31
N PRO A 42 5.35 -26.99 -22.08
CA PRO A 42 6.41 -26.94 -21.07
C PRO A 42 7.41 -25.81 -21.36
N THR A 43 7.93 -25.20 -20.30
CA THR A 43 8.80 -24.03 -20.37
C THR A 43 10.24 -24.44 -20.69
N ALA A 44 10.90 -23.73 -21.60
CA ALA A 44 12.31 -23.97 -21.90
C ALA A 44 13.25 -23.23 -20.94
N ASN A 45 12.92 -21.98 -20.60
CA ASN A 45 13.71 -21.16 -19.70
C ASN A 45 12.80 -20.41 -18.71
N ALA A 46 13.21 -20.33 -17.46
CA ALA A 46 12.56 -19.47 -16.47
C ALA A 46 13.61 -18.77 -15.61
N THR A 47 13.23 -17.63 -15.05
CA THR A 47 14.11 -16.85 -14.17
C THR A 47 13.33 -16.35 -12.97
N SER A 48 13.90 -16.52 -11.79
CA SER A 48 13.27 -16.05 -10.56
C SER A 48 13.37 -14.53 -10.41
N ARG A 49 12.61 -14.02 -9.44
CA ARG A 49 12.87 -12.71 -8.83
C ARG A 49 14.25 -12.70 -8.16
N PRO A 50 14.93 -11.55 -8.11
CA PRO A 50 16.24 -11.46 -7.49
C PRO A 50 16.13 -11.60 -5.97
N VAL A 51 17.13 -12.24 -5.37
CA VAL A 51 17.30 -12.38 -3.93
C VAL A 51 18.61 -11.70 -3.52
N ALA A 52 18.62 -11.01 -2.38
CA ALA A 52 19.74 -10.16 -1.98
C ALA A 52 21.00 -10.94 -1.61
N VAL A 53 20.85 -12.06 -0.89
CA VAL A 53 21.96 -12.84 -0.32
C VAL A 53 21.79 -14.32 -0.65
N LEU A 54 22.55 -14.79 -1.63
CA LEU A 54 22.43 -16.14 -2.22
C LEU A 54 22.71 -17.30 -1.26
N GLY A 55 23.57 -17.10 -0.25
CA GLY A 55 23.97 -18.12 0.72
C GLY A 55 23.29 -18.03 2.08
N ALA A 56 22.38 -17.06 2.28
CA ALA A 56 21.57 -16.96 3.49
C ALA A 56 20.25 -17.71 3.32
N SER A 57 19.56 -18.01 4.42
CA SER A 57 18.23 -18.63 4.38
C SER A 57 17.29 -17.81 3.49
N LEU A 58 16.53 -18.51 2.65
CA LEU A 58 15.73 -17.87 1.62
C LEU A 58 14.47 -17.20 2.19
N GLY A 59 13.88 -17.78 3.24
CA GLY A 59 12.59 -17.36 3.81
C GLY A 59 12.51 -15.86 4.13
N PRO A 60 13.44 -15.32 4.96
CA PRO A 60 13.44 -13.90 5.31
C PRO A 60 13.68 -12.93 4.14
N GLN A 61 14.07 -13.43 2.97
CA GLN A 61 14.38 -12.63 1.78
C GLN A 61 13.25 -12.61 0.75
N LEU A 62 12.21 -13.43 0.95
CA LEU A 62 11.05 -13.51 0.07
C LEU A 62 9.90 -12.69 0.62
N ASP A 63 9.11 -12.13 -0.30
CA ASP A 63 7.83 -11.54 0.06
C ASP A 63 6.79 -12.63 0.29
N GLY A 64 5.95 -12.43 1.31
CA GLY A 64 4.80 -13.29 1.59
C GLY A 64 5.12 -14.45 2.53
N PRO A 65 4.09 -15.19 2.97
CA PRO A 65 4.27 -16.31 3.87
C PRO A 65 4.89 -17.49 3.09
N VAL A 66 6.15 -17.78 3.38
CA VAL A 66 6.83 -18.97 2.87
C VAL A 66 7.14 -19.94 4.00
N SER A 67 7.10 -21.23 3.71
CA SER A 67 7.39 -22.28 4.70
C SER A 67 7.97 -23.51 4.01
N ALA A 68 8.38 -24.50 4.81
CA ALA A 68 8.87 -25.77 4.27
C ALA A 68 7.85 -26.36 3.29
N THR A 69 8.34 -26.76 2.12
CA THR A 69 7.50 -27.11 0.98
C THR A 69 8.06 -28.31 0.23
N SER A 70 7.20 -28.90 -0.58
CA SER A 70 7.60 -29.79 -1.65
C SER A 70 6.83 -29.47 -2.91
N PHE A 71 7.48 -29.65 -4.06
CA PHE A 71 6.88 -29.40 -5.36
C PHE A 71 7.48 -30.34 -6.39
N ASN A 72 6.74 -30.57 -7.46
CA ASN A 72 7.18 -31.40 -8.55
C ASN A 72 7.86 -30.56 -9.63
N VAL A 73 8.92 -31.12 -10.21
CA VAL A 73 9.53 -30.64 -11.44
C VAL A 73 9.37 -31.76 -12.45
N THR A 74 8.62 -31.50 -13.52
CA THR A 74 8.40 -32.48 -14.58
C THR A 74 9.15 -32.04 -15.82
N LEU A 75 10.01 -32.93 -16.34
CA LEU A 75 10.66 -32.74 -17.63
C LEU A 75 9.89 -33.52 -18.69
N THR A 76 9.53 -32.84 -19.76
CA THR A 76 8.85 -33.41 -20.92
C THR A 76 9.81 -33.43 -22.10
N ASN A 77 10.05 -34.59 -22.69
CA ASN A 77 10.70 -34.70 -23.99
C ASN A 77 9.74 -34.24 -25.07
N LEU A 78 10.09 -33.17 -25.79
CA LEU A 78 9.20 -32.52 -26.76
C LEU A 78 9.00 -33.35 -28.03
N SER A 79 9.88 -34.33 -28.32
CA SER A 79 9.76 -35.20 -29.49
C SER A 79 8.88 -36.42 -29.24
N THR A 80 8.93 -36.99 -28.03
CA THR A 80 8.21 -38.23 -27.70
C THR A 80 7.00 -38.01 -26.79
N GLY A 81 6.90 -36.85 -26.13
CA GLY A 81 5.93 -36.58 -25.08
C GLY A 81 6.18 -37.34 -23.78
N ALA A 82 7.31 -38.05 -23.65
CA ALA A 82 7.66 -38.78 -22.43
C ALA A 82 7.99 -37.80 -21.29
N GLU A 83 7.51 -38.11 -20.08
CA GLU A 83 7.63 -37.24 -18.92
C GLU A 83 8.38 -37.93 -17.79
N THR A 84 9.25 -37.17 -17.12
CA THR A 84 9.97 -37.61 -15.92
C THR A 84 9.75 -36.59 -14.83
N THR A 85 9.10 -36.99 -13.74
CA THR A 85 8.80 -36.12 -12.60
C THR A 85 9.75 -36.40 -11.46
N THR A 86 10.35 -35.35 -10.92
CA THR A 86 11.18 -35.36 -9.71
C THR A 86 10.56 -34.45 -8.67
N THR A 87 10.39 -34.95 -7.45
CA THR A 87 9.89 -34.14 -6.32
C THR A 87 11.07 -33.50 -5.60
N ILE A 88 11.00 -32.18 -5.41
CA ILE A 88 11.97 -31.40 -4.65
C ILE A 88 11.35 -31.08 -3.29
N SER A 89 12.14 -31.27 -2.23
CA SER A 89 11.80 -30.87 -0.87
C SER A 89 12.73 -29.77 -0.42
N PHE A 90 12.15 -28.66 0.02
CA PHE A 90 12.91 -27.44 0.32
C PHE A 90 12.38 -26.75 1.58
N ASN A 91 13.28 -26.33 2.46
CA ASN A 91 12.96 -25.56 3.66
C ASN A 91 13.57 -24.14 3.59
N PRO A 92 12.78 -23.10 3.29
CA PRO A 92 13.27 -21.74 3.13
C PRO A 92 13.85 -21.15 4.44
N GLU A 93 13.47 -21.67 5.60
CA GLU A 93 13.99 -21.18 6.90
C GLU A 93 15.44 -21.58 7.15
N SER A 94 15.88 -22.71 6.58
CA SER A 94 17.21 -23.27 6.81
C SER A 94 18.08 -23.35 5.55
N GLN A 95 17.47 -23.31 4.36
CA GLN A 95 18.16 -23.47 3.08
C GLN A 95 18.15 -22.16 2.29
N SER A 96 19.21 -21.97 1.52
CA SER A 96 19.46 -20.80 0.71
C SER A 96 19.00 -20.97 -0.74
N LEU A 97 19.03 -19.88 -1.52
CA LEU A 97 18.78 -19.96 -2.96
C LEU A 97 19.85 -20.82 -3.67
N SER A 98 21.09 -20.84 -3.16
CA SER A 98 22.15 -21.72 -3.66
C SER A 98 21.85 -23.20 -3.45
N ASP A 99 21.26 -23.55 -2.31
CA ASP A 99 20.87 -24.94 -2.04
C ASP A 99 19.75 -25.39 -2.97
N LEU A 100 18.75 -24.53 -3.20
CA LEU A 100 17.68 -24.78 -4.15
C LEU A 100 18.21 -24.95 -5.58
N SER A 101 19.13 -24.06 -6.00
CA SER A 101 19.78 -24.16 -7.30
C SER A 101 20.48 -25.51 -7.47
N GLY A 102 21.25 -25.96 -6.48
CA GLY A 102 21.93 -27.25 -6.53
C GLY A 102 20.98 -28.45 -6.57
N GLN A 103 19.85 -28.39 -5.85
CA GLN A 103 18.82 -29.43 -5.93
C GLN A 103 18.17 -29.51 -7.32
N LEU A 104 17.91 -28.36 -7.94
CA LEU A 104 17.30 -28.29 -9.27
C LEU A 104 18.28 -28.66 -10.39
N ASP A 105 19.55 -28.31 -10.25
CA ASP A 105 20.62 -28.70 -11.20
C ASP A 105 20.88 -30.21 -11.17
N GLY A 106 20.53 -30.87 -10.07
CA GLY A 106 20.53 -32.32 -9.96
C GLY A 106 19.40 -33.04 -10.72
N VAL A 107 18.42 -32.30 -11.26
CA VAL A 107 17.32 -32.88 -12.04
C VAL A 107 17.78 -33.11 -13.48
N GLY A 108 17.67 -34.36 -13.95
CA GLY A 108 18.13 -34.71 -15.30
C GLY A 108 17.44 -33.90 -16.40
N ASN A 109 18.22 -33.39 -17.35
CA ASN A 109 17.79 -32.52 -18.45
C ASN A 109 17.34 -31.10 -18.04
N LEU A 110 17.69 -30.66 -16.84
CA LEU A 110 17.49 -29.31 -16.35
C LEU A 110 18.81 -28.75 -15.84
N ASN A 111 19.17 -27.56 -16.29
CA ASN A 111 20.32 -26.81 -15.77
C ASN A 111 19.79 -25.67 -14.90
N ALA A 112 20.31 -25.56 -13.68
CA ALA A 112 19.94 -24.51 -12.75
C ALA A 112 21.19 -23.76 -12.29
N SER A 113 21.21 -22.44 -12.54
CA SER A 113 22.36 -21.60 -12.22
C SER A 113 21.93 -20.30 -11.54
N LEU A 114 22.86 -19.71 -10.79
CA LEU A 114 22.66 -18.41 -10.17
C LEU A 114 23.36 -17.32 -10.97
N SER A 115 22.60 -16.29 -11.32
CA SER A 115 23.10 -15.09 -11.97
C SER A 115 23.70 -14.12 -10.95
N THR A 116 24.61 -13.25 -11.41
CA THR A 116 25.30 -12.26 -10.58
C THR A 116 24.37 -11.22 -9.95
N ASP A 117 23.16 -11.08 -10.47
CA ASP A 117 22.10 -10.21 -9.97
C ASP A 117 21.17 -10.89 -8.94
N GLY A 118 21.56 -12.07 -8.45
CA GLY A 118 20.84 -12.76 -7.38
C GLY A 118 19.64 -13.57 -7.86
N ARG A 119 19.55 -13.88 -9.16
CA ARG A 119 18.44 -14.63 -9.75
C ARG A 119 18.79 -16.10 -10.00
N LEU A 120 17.84 -16.99 -9.75
CA LEU A 120 17.89 -18.38 -10.19
C LEU A 120 17.42 -18.46 -11.64
N GLN A 121 18.26 -19.01 -12.51
CA GLN A 121 18.00 -19.26 -13.91
C GLN A 121 17.86 -20.75 -14.14
N LEU A 122 16.73 -21.15 -14.72
CA LEU A 122 16.43 -22.53 -15.09
C LEU A 122 16.40 -22.64 -16.60
N GLN A 123 17.06 -23.66 -17.14
CA GLN A 123 17.12 -23.93 -18.57
C GLN A 123 17.02 -25.44 -18.81
N ALA A 124 15.98 -25.87 -19.53
CA ALA A 124 15.89 -27.23 -20.03
C ALA A 124 16.96 -27.49 -21.09
N ASP A 125 17.44 -28.74 -21.15
CA ASP A 125 18.28 -29.19 -22.26
C ASP A 125 17.52 -29.13 -23.60
N SER A 126 18.27 -29.03 -24.70
CA SER A 126 17.71 -28.97 -26.04
C SER A 126 16.79 -30.18 -26.32
N GLY A 127 15.54 -29.90 -26.71
CA GLY A 127 14.52 -30.92 -26.99
C GLY A 127 13.68 -31.30 -25.76
N PHE A 128 13.93 -30.69 -24.61
CA PHE A 128 13.11 -30.82 -23.41
C PHE A 128 12.46 -29.49 -23.04
N GLY A 129 11.41 -29.57 -22.23
CA GLY A 129 10.89 -28.44 -21.47
C GLY A 129 10.47 -28.91 -20.09
N PHE A 130 10.34 -27.98 -19.14
CA PHE A 130 9.97 -28.27 -17.76
C PHE A 130 8.68 -27.55 -17.35
N ASP A 131 7.99 -28.15 -16.38
CA ASP A 131 6.85 -27.53 -15.70
C ASP A 131 6.85 -27.91 -14.22
N PHE A 132 6.08 -27.16 -13.42
CA PHE A 132 5.89 -27.42 -11.99
C PHE A 132 4.51 -28.02 -11.70
N ALA A 133 3.82 -28.54 -12.71
CA ALA A 133 2.48 -29.06 -12.55
C ALA A 133 2.49 -30.29 -11.64
N PRO A 134 1.53 -30.40 -10.70
CA PRO A 134 1.62 -31.38 -9.63
C PRO A 134 1.48 -32.82 -10.12
N ARG A 135 0.69 -33.08 -11.18
CA ARG A 135 0.35 -34.44 -11.65
C ARG A 135 -0.18 -35.35 -10.54
N GLY A 136 -0.96 -34.79 -9.60
CA GLY A 136 -1.45 -35.49 -8.41
C GLY A 136 -0.47 -35.55 -7.24
N GLY A 137 0.73 -34.98 -7.38
CA GLY A 137 1.71 -34.76 -6.32
C GLY A 137 1.54 -33.41 -5.61
N PRO A 138 2.57 -32.95 -4.86
CA PRO A 138 2.48 -31.75 -4.05
C PRO A 138 2.43 -30.47 -4.91
N GLU A 139 1.64 -29.49 -4.46
CA GLU A 139 1.36 -28.23 -5.15
C GLU A 139 2.09 -27.02 -4.54
N ASP A 140 3.32 -27.19 -4.06
CA ASP A 140 4.07 -26.14 -3.36
C ASP A 140 3.26 -25.47 -2.21
N PRO A 141 2.79 -26.23 -1.21
CA PRO A 141 1.96 -25.68 -0.14
C PRO A 141 2.67 -24.59 0.68
N GLY A 142 4.01 -24.55 0.66
CA GLY A 142 4.80 -23.49 1.28
C GLY A 142 5.07 -22.26 0.39
N GLY A 143 4.57 -22.22 -0.85
CA GLY A 143 4.52 -21.03 -1.70
C GLY A 143 5.86 -20.51 -2.22
N VAL A 144 6.93 -21.31 -2.17
CA VAL A 144 8.28 -20.86 -2.53
C VAL A 144 8.40 -20.53 -4.02
N LEU A 145 7.80 -21.32 -4.91
CA LEU A 145 7.83 -21.07 -6.36
C LEU A 145 7.10 -19.79 -6.72
N GLY A 146 5.94 -19.55 -6.11
CA GLY A 146 5.15 -18.33 -6.30
C GLY A 146 5.88 -17.08 -5.80
N ALA A 147 6.51 -17.17 -4.63
CA ALA A 147 7.32 -16.09 -4.07
C ALA A 147 8.57 -15.78 -4.91
N LEU A 148 9.21 -16.82 -5.47
CA LEU A 148 10.30 -16.69 -6.44
C LEU A 148 9.82 -16.18 -7.81
N GLY A 149 8.51 -16.13 -8.05
CA GLY A 149 7.92 -15.54 -9.26
C GLY A 149 7.91 -16.48 -10.47
N PHE A 150 8.06 -17.78 -10.29
CA PHE A 150 7.86 -18.74 -11.39
C PHE A 150 6.39 -18.75 -11.82
N ASN A 151 6.15 -18.73 -13.14
CA ASN A 151 4.81 -18.61 -13.74
C ASN A 151 3.97 -17.43 -13.20
N ALA A 152 4.60 -16.40 -12.65
CA ALA A 152 3.88 -15.27 -12.05
C ALA A 152 3.12 -14.45 -13.09
N ILE A 153 1.84 -14.20 -12.82
CA ILE A 153 1.00 -13.27 -13.59
C ILE A 153 1.18 -11.84 -13.09
N PHE A 154 1.32 -11.64 -11.79
CA PHE A 154 1.46 -10.33 -11.18
C PHE A 154 2.91 -10.04 -10.80
N ALA A 155 3.33 -8.80 -11.04
CA ALA A 155 4.60 -8.22 -10.63
C ALA A 155 4.35 -6.91 -9.85
N GLY A 156 5.38 -6.36 -9.23
CA GLY A 156 5.31 -5.20 -8.34
C GLY A 156 5.50 -5.57 -6.87
N GLN A 157 5.72 -4.59 -6.01
CA GLN A 157 5.98 -4.75 -4.58
C GLN A 157 4.84 -4.28 -3.67
N GLY A 158 3.90 -3.49 -4.19
CA GLY A 158 2.78 -2.95 -3.43
C GLY A 158 1.62 -2.54 -4.34
N ALA A 159 0.68 -1.79 -3.79
CA ALA A 159 -0.52 -1.36 -4.50
C ALA A 159 -0.22 -0.38 -5.63
N ALA A 160 0.82 0.44 -5.48
CA ALA A 160 1.16 1.48 -6.45
C ALA A 160 1.78 0.94 -7.75
N ASP A 161 2.45 -0.22 -7.71
CA ASP A 161 3.21 -0.79 -8.82
C ASP A 161 2.75 -2.21 -9.23
N LEU A 162 1.67 -2.71 -8.61
CA LEU A 162 1.04 -3.98 -8.98
C LEU A 162 0.63 -3.95 -10.45
N SER A 163 1.15 -4.90 -11.23
CA SER A 163 0.92 -4.95 -12.66
C SER A 163 0.93 -6.38 -13.19
N VAL A 164 0.33 -6.59 -14.36
CA VAL A 164 0.44 -7.87 -15.06
C VAL A 164 1.79 -7.95 -15.76
N SER A 165 2.47 -9.09 -15.58
CA SER A 165 3.73 -9.45 -16.23
C SER A 165 3.68 -9.12 -17.72
N SER A 166 4.71 -8.43 -18.23
CA SER A 166 4.79 -8.08 -19.64
C SER A 166 4.83 -9.32 -20.54
N ALA A 167 5.46 -10.41 -20.08
CA ALA A 167 5.50 -11.67 -20.82
C ALA A 167 4.10 -12.24 -21.03
N VAL A 168 3.29 -12.29 -19.96
CA VAL A 168 1.89 -12.76 -20.02
C VAL A 168 1.02 -11.84 -20.86
N ARG A 169 1.25 -10.52 -20.82
CA ARG A 169 0.53 -9.56 -21.68
C ARG A 169 0.85 -9.74 -23.17
N GLN A 170 2.08 -10.17 -23.49
CA GLN A 170 2.50 -10.43 -24.87
C GLN A 170 2.04 -11.79 -25.37
N ASP A 171 2.05 -12.81 -24.51
CA ASP A 171 1.55 -14.15 -24.81
C ASP A 171 0.73 -14.70 -23.64
N SER A 172 -0.59 -14.66 -23.77
CA SER A 172 -1.51 -15.17 -22.77
C SER A 172 -1.44 -16.69 -22.59
N ARG A 173 -0.81 -17.42 -23.53
CA ARG A 173 -0.62 -18.87 -23.41
C ARG A 173 0.37 -19.24 -22.31
N LEU A 174 1.18 -18.29 -21.83
CA LEU A 174 2.05 -18.45 -20.67
C LEU A 174 1.27 -18.55 -19.34
N LEU A 175 -0.04 -18.29 -19.34
CA LEU A 175 -0.87 -18.50 -18.17
C LEU A 175 -0.98 -20.00 -17.84
N ALA A 176 -0.44 -20.35 -16.68
CA ALA A 176 -0.34 -21.70 -16.17
C ALA A 176 -1.66 -22.19 -15.53
N LEU A 177 -2.72 -22.26 -16.34
CA LEU A 177 -4.09 -22.55 -15.88
C LEU A 177 -4.40 -24.04 -15.71
N GLY A 178 -3.64 -24.92 -16.37
CA GLY A 178 -3.79 -26.37 -16.25
C GLY A 178 -3.01 -26.93 -15.06
N GLN A 179 -3.26 -28.19 -14.70
CA GLN A 179 -2.40 -28.95 -13.79
C GLN A 179 -1.80 -30.20 -14.44
N ALA A 180 -2.03 -30.35 -15.75
CA ALA A 180 -1.48 -31.39 -16.60
C ALA A 180 -1.51 -30.91 -18.07
N PRO A 181 -0.75 -31.55 -18.97
CA PRO A 181 -0.86 -31.34 -20.40
C PRO A 181 -2.27 -31.66 -20.88
N GLY A 182 -2.81 -30.81 -21.74
CA GLY A 182 -4.12 -31.00 -22.33
C GLY A 182 -4.82 -29.68 -22.61
N ALA A 183 -5.52 -29.61 -23.73
CA ALA A 183 -6.33 -28.45 -24.05
C ALA A 183 -7.53 -28.37 -23.09
N GLY A 184 -7.80 -27.17 -22.57
CA GLY A 184 -9.01 -26.88 -21.79
C GLY A 184 -8.94 -27.21 -20.30
N ASP A 185 -7.78 -27.60 -19.76
CA ASP A 185 -7.61 -27.71 -18.30
C ASP A 185 -7.54 -26.31 -17.67
N GLY A 186 -8.59 -25.93 -16.94
CA GLY A 186 -8.72 -24.63 -16.28
C GLY A 186 -8.79 -24.74 -14.75
N ARG A 187 -8.33 -25.85 -14.16
CA ARG A 187 -8.45 -26.07 -12.70
C ARG A 187 -7.80 -24.97 -11.86
N ASN A 188 -6.66 -24.42 -12.28
CA ASN A 188 -6.05 -23.30 -11.57
C ASN A 188 -6.86 -22.00 -11.72
N ALA A 189 -7.60 -21.80 -12.82
CA ALA A 189 -8.54 -20.69 -12.92
C ALA A 189 -9.69 -20.82 -11.91
N GLY A 190 -10.19 -22.04 -11.69
CA GLY A 190 -11.15 -22.33 -10.61
C GLY A 190 -10.59 -22.00 -9.23
N LYS A 191 -9.37 -22.45 -8.94
CA LYS A 191 -8.69 -22.12 -7.68
C LYS A 191 -8.51 -20.62 -7.48
N ILE A 192 -8.15 -19.87 -8.53
CA ILE A 192 -8.05 -18.40 -8.46
C ILE A 192 -9.42 -17.77 -8.16
N ALA A 193 -10.50 -18.28 -8.76
CA ALA A 193 -11.85 -17.81 -8.45
C ALA A 193 -12.21 -18.07 -6.98
N ASP A 194 -11.81 -19.22 -6.42
CA ASP A 194 -12.04 -19.56 -5.02
C ASP A 194 -11.28 -18.63 -4.05
N LEU A 195 -10.10 -18.12 -4.44
CA LEU A 195 -9.34 -17.16 -3.62
C LEU A 195 -10.13 -15.87 -3.29
N ALA A 196 -11.09 -15.50 -4.14
CA ALA A 196 -11.94 -14.34 -3.89
C ALA A 196 -12.85 -14.52 -2.66
N GLN A 197 -13.14 -15.77 -2.27
CA GLN A 197 -14.04 -16.12 -1.17
C GLN A 197 -13.30 -16.68 0.05
N GLN A 198 -12.03 -17.09 -0.12
CA GLN A 198 -11.25 -17.72 0.93
C GLN A 198 -10.39 -16.72 1.71
N GLY A 199 -10.17 -17.02 2.99
CA GLY A 199 -9.24 -16.28 3.82
C GLY A 199 -7.80 -16.46 3.37
N LEU A 200 -7.11 -15.36 3.09
CA LEU A 200 -5.70 -15.40 2.65
C LEU A 200 -4.77 -15.14 3.83
N ALA A 201 -3.72 -15.95 3.97
CA ALA A 201 -2.74 -15.80 5.04
C ALA A 201 -2.10 -14.40 5.06
N GLY A 202 -1.74 -13.87 3.88
CA GLY A 202 -1.20 -12.52 3.72
C GLY A 202 -2.17 -11.38 4.10
N LEU A 203 -3.47 -11.67 4.25
CA LEU A 203 -4.50 -10.70 4.67
C LEU A 203 -4.99 -10.94 6.11
N GLY A 204 -4.26 -11.74 6.89
CA GLY A 204 -4.65 -12.12 8.25
C GLY A 204 -5.89 -13.02 8.28
N GLY A 205 -6.08 -13.85 7.26
CA GLY A 205 -7.21 -14.79 7.17
C GLY A 205 -8.50 -14.19 6.61
N ARG A 206 -8.49 -12.92 6.18
CA ARG A 206 -9.62 -12.29 5.48
C ARG A 206 -9.59 -12.62 3.99
N ASN A 207 -10.76 -12.69 3.36
CA ASN A 207 -10.81 -12.71 1.90
C ASN A 207 -10.51 -11.30 1.33
N PRO A 208 -10.17 -11.18 0.04
CA PRO A 208 -9.83 -9.89 -0.56
C PRO A 208 -10.94 -8.83 -0.43
N GLY A 209 -12.21 -9.23 -0.49
CA GLY A 209 -13.35 -8.32 -0.36
C GLY A 209 -13.51 -7.77 1.06
N GLU A 210 -13.31 -8.60 2.07
CA GLU A 210 -13.31 -8.22 3.49
C GLU A 210 -12.14 -7.28 3.82
N ALA A 211 -10.94 -7.60 3.31
CA ALA A 211 -9.76 -6.75 3.47
C ALA A 211 -10.00 -5.36 2.86
N PHE A 212 -10.55 -5.30 1.64
CA PHE A 212 -10.89 -4.05 0.97
C PHE A 212 -11.96 -3.27 1.70
N SER A 213 -13.04 -3.93 2.14
CA SER A 213 -14.12 -3.29 2.91
C SER A 213 -13.61 -2.69 4.21
N SER A 214 -12.68 -3.38 4.89
CA SER A 214 -12.03 -2.86 6.10
C SER A 214 -11.14 -1.65 5.86
N ILE A 215 -10.52 -1.54 4.68
CA ILE A 215 -9.78 -0.32 4.28
C ILE A 215 -10.78 0.81 4.03
N LEU A 216 -11.86 0.54 3.29
CA LEU A 216 -12.90 1.54 3.01
C LEU A 216 -13.57 2.08 4.27
N SER A 217 -13.90 1.21 5.24
CA SER A 217 -14.47 1.63 6.52
C SER A 217 -13.52 2.56 7.28
N GLU A 218 -12.23 2.23 7.34
CA GLU A 218 -11.25 3.08 8.00
C GLU A 218 -11.10 4.44 7.31
N VAL A 219 -11.08 4.48 5.98
CA VAL A 219 -11.09 5.74 5.21
C VAL A 219 -12.33 6.56 5.56
N GLY A 220 -13.50 5.92 5.64
CA GLY A 220 -14.76 6.55 6.03
C GLY A 220 -14.70 7.16 7.44
N ASP A 221 -14.24 6.40 8.42
CA ASP A 221 -14.10 6.84 9.82
C ASP A 221 -13.11 8.00 9.94
N ARG A 222 -11.97 7.92 9.24
CA ARG A 222 -10.95 8.99 9.21
C ARG A 222 -11.51 10.26 8.56
N ALA A 223 -12.25 10.14 7.46
CA ALA A 223 -12.88 11.28 6.79
C ALA A 223 -13.97 11.93 7.67
N ALA A 224 -14.82 11.13 8.31
CA ALA A 224 -15.84 11.62 9.24
C ALA A 224 -15.21 12.35 10.44
N GLY A 225 -14.14 11.78 11.03
CA GLY A 225 -13.40 12.41 12.11
C GLY A 225 -12.72 13.73 11.69
N ALA A 226 -12.17 13.79 10.49
CA ALA A 226 -11.58 15.02 9.95
C ALA A 226 -12.63 16.13 9.76
N ASN A 227 -13.81 15.79 9.22
CA ASN A 227 -14.91 16.74 9.05
C ASN A 227 -15.42 17.27 10.40
N ALA A 228 -15.59 16.41 11.40
CA ALA A 228 -16.01 16.82 12.75
C ALA A 228 -15.00 17.78 13.41
N ARG A 229 -13.70 17.56 13.20
CA ARG A 229 -12.63 18.47 13.70
C ARG A 229 -12.65 19.81 12.96
N LEU A 230 -12.89 19.80 11.66
CA LEU A 230 -13.01 21.02 10.87
C LEU A 230 -14.20 21.87 11.34
N GLU A 231 -15.36 21.24 11.55
CA GLU A 231 -16.57 21.90 12.06
C GLU A 231 -16.35 22.48 13.47
N SER A 232 -15.72 21.70 14.36
CA SER A 232 -15.36 22.15 15.70
C SER A 232 -14.40 23.35 15.67
N SER A 233 -13.40 23.31 14.79
CA SER A 233 -12.41 24.38 14.63
C SER A 233 -13.05 25.66 14.07
N SER A 234 -13.94 25.53 13.08
CA SER A 234 -14.70 26.65 12.52
C SER A 234 -15.62 27.29 13.57
N THR A 235 -16.26 26.48 14.41
CA THR A 235 -17.11 26.98 15.50
C THR A 235 -16.28 27.72 16.55
N LEU A 236 -15.11 27.19 16.91
CA LEU A 236 -14.18 27.84 17.84
C LEU A 236 -13.66 29.16 17.27
N GLU A 237 -13.27 29.18 15.99
CA GLU A 237 -12.82 30.38 15.28
C GLU A 237 -13.91 31.46 15.31
N ALA A 238 -15.16 31.11 14.98
CA ALA A 238 -16.29 32.03 15.04
C ALA A 238 -16.50 32.61 16.45
N SER A 239 -16.43 31.79 17.50
CA SER A 239 -16.55 32.25 18.89
C SER A 239 -15.40 33.17 19.32
N LEU A 240 -14.18 32.90 18.84
CA LEU A 240 -13.03 33.76 19.11
C LEU A 240 -13.14 35.10 18.37
N GLU A 241 -13.64 35.12 17.14
CA GLU A 241 -13.91 36.34 16.38
C GLU A 241 -15.00 37.20 17.07
N GLU A 242 -16.04 36.56 17.60
CA GLU A 242 -17.10 37.23 18.38
C GLU A 242 -16.54 37.85 19.66
N ARG A 243 -15.77 37.10 20.46
CA ARG A 243 -15.10 37.61 21.67
C ARG A 243 -14.11 38.73 21.36
N ARG A 244 -13.38 38.60 20.26
CA ARG A 244 -12.48 39.65 19.79
C ARG A 244 -13.27 40.91 19.46
N SER A 245 -14.41 40.78 18.79
CA SER A 245 -15.30 41.90 18.46
C SER A 245 -15.93 42.53 19.70
N GLU A 246 -16.20 41.76 20.76
CA GLU A 246 -16.69 42.26 22.05
C GLU A 246 -15.62 43.08 22.79
N VAL A 247 -14.36 42.60 22.83
CA VAL A 247 -13.27 43.29 23.53
C VAL A 247 -12.71 44.49 22.74
N SER A 248 -12.68 44.39 21.42
CA SER A 248 -12.16 45.45 20.54
C SER A 248 -13.23 46.36 19.96
N GLY A 249 -14.51 46.03 20.16
CA GLY A 249 -15.66 46.82 19.75
C GLY A 249 -15.79 48.05 20.64
N VAL A 250 -15.22 49.17 20.20
CA VAL A 250 -15.51 50.47 20.79
C VAL A 250 -16.96 50.82 20.42
N SER A 251 -17.80 51.06 21.42
CA SER A 251 -19.16 51.52 21.17
C SER A 251 -19.10 52.96 20.67
N LEU A 252 -19.44 53.16 19.39
CA LEU A 252 -19.48 54.48 18.77
C LEU A 252 -20.43 55.43 19.51
N GLU A 253 -21.49 54.88 20.13
CA GLU A 253 -22.43 55.64 20.95
C GLU A 253 -21.79 56.12 22.26
N GLU A 254 -20.98 55.28 22.90
CA GLU A 254 -20.26 55.64 24.12
C GLU A 254 -19.16 56.67 23.83
N GLU A 255 -18.44 56.49 22.72
CA GLU A 255 -17.43 57.45 22.24
C GLU A 255 -18.06 58.80 21.86
N VAL A 256 -19.27 58.80 21.28
CA VAL A 256 -20.05 60.02 20.98
C VAL A 256 -20.58 60.67 22.25
N VAL A 257 -21.04 59.90 23.25
CA VAL A 257 -21.48 60.44 24.55
C VAL A 257 -20.31 61.10 25.27
N ASP A 258 -19.13 60.46 25.29
CA ASP A 258 -17.93 61.05 25.85
C ASP A 258 -17.50 62.30 25.06
N MET A 259 -17.60 62.28 23.73
CA MET A 259 -17.33 63.46 22.91
C MET A 259 -18.28 64.62 23.24
N LEU A 260 -19.58 64.38 23.37
CA LEU A 260 -20.58 65.38 23.78
C LEU A 260 -20.31 65.89 25.19
N ARG A 261 -19.87 65.02 26.11
CA ARG A 261 -19.52 65.37 27.48
C ARG A 261 -18.28 66.27 27.51
N PHE A 262 -17.25 65.97 26.70
CA PHE A 262 -16.08 66.83 26.53
C PHE A 262 -16.41 68.17 25.87
N GLN A 263 -17.29 68.20 24.87
CA GLN A 263 -17.77 69.45 24.28
C GLN A 263 -18.49 70.32 25.31
N ARG A 264 -19.41 69.73 26.09
CA ARG A 264 -20.16 70.43 27.14
C ARG A 264 -19.24 70.96 28.22
N SER A 265 -18.25 70.18 28.67
CA SER A 265 -17.29 70.63 29.68
C SER A 265 -16.41 71.77 29.15
N PHE A 266 -15.99 71.73 27.88
CA PHE A 266 -15.29 72.84 27.22
C PHE A 266 -16.15 74.11 27.15
N GLU A 267 -17.43 73.99 26.76
CA GLU A 267 -18.34 75.14 26.72
C GLU A 267 -18.53 75.78 28.11
N VAL A 268 -18.67 74.95 29.15
CA VAL A 268 -18.77 75.42 30.54
C VAL A 268 -17.48 76.08 30.98
N ALA A 269 -16.32 75.49 30.70
CA ALA A 269 -15.02 76.08 31.02
C ALA A 269 -14.81 77.43 30.30
N ALA A 270 -15.20 77.54 29.03
CA ALA A 270 -15.14 78.79 28.26
C ALA A 270 -16.12 79.86 28.76
N ARG A 271 -17.29 79.46 29.29
CA ARG A 271 -18.20 80.38 30.00
C ARG A 271 -17.62 80.83 31.33
N TYR A 272 -17.06 79.91 32.11
CA TYR A 272 -16.42 80.22 33.38
C TYR A 272 -15.25 81.20 33.19
N LEU A 273 -14.37 80.94 32.22
CA LEU A 273 -13.28 81.86 31.86
C LEU A 273 -13.79 83.23 31.43
N ARG A 274 -14.90 83.31 30.69
CA ARG A 274 -15.53 84.59 30.36
C ARG A 274 -16.02 85.34 31.59
N VAL A 275 -16.68 84.66 32.53
CA VAL A 275 -17.14 85.26 33.78
C VAL A 275 -15.95 85.74 34.63
N VAL A 276 -14.87 84.95 34.71
CA VAL A 276 -13.64 85.34 35.41
C VAL A 276 -12.96 86.54 34.74
N ASP A 277 -12.88 86.56 33.40
CA ASP A 277 -12.34 87.68 32.62
C ASP A 277 -13.18 88.96 32.80
N GLU A 278 -14.50 88.84 32.84
CA GLU A 278 -15.42 89.94 33.10
C GLU A 278 -15.28 90.48 34.53
N MET A 279 -15.22 89.60 35.53
CA MET A 279 -14.91 89.99 36.91
C MET A 279 -13.53 90.64 37.05
N SER A 280 -12.52 90.14 36.32
CA SER A 280 -11.17 90.71 36.33
C SER A 280 -11.15 92.12 35.73
N ARG A 281 -11.90 92.35 34.63
CA ARG A 281 -12.10 93.69 34.06
C ARG A 281 -12.84 94.63 35.01
N GLU A 282 -13.88 94.15 35.70
CA GLU A 282 -14.64 94.96 36.65
C GLU A 282 -13.77 95.39 37.85
N LEU A 283 -12.99 94.46 38.42
CA LEU A 283 -12.03 94.75 39.48
C LEU A 283 -10.92 95.73 39.06
N THR A 284 -10.41 95.61 37.83
CA THR A 284 -9.39 96.55 37.32
C THR A 284 -9.99 97.90 36.89
N GLY A 285 -11.27 97.94 36.51
CA GLY A 285 -12.02 99.17 36.23
C GLY A 285 -12.38 99.98 37.48
N LEU A 286 -12.54 99.32 38.63
CA LEU A 286 -12.77 99.96 39.94
C LEU A 286 -11.50 100.55 40.58
N VAL A 287 -10.30 100.29 40.04
CA VAL A 287 -9.00 100.76 40.57
C VAL A 287 -8.48 102.00 39.82
N ARG A 288 -9.36 102.94 39.44
CA ARG A 288 -8.97 104.29 38.97
C ARG A 288 -9.73 105.35 39.74
#